data_AF-A0A840YSQ4-F1
#
_entry.id   AF-A0A840YSQ4-F1
#
_cell.length_a   1.000
_cell.length_b   1.000
_cell.length_c   1.000
_cell.angle_alpha   90.00
_cell.angle_beta   90.00
_cell.angle_gamma   90.00
#
_symmetry.space_group_name_H-M   'P 1'
#
loop_
_entity.id
_entity.type
_entity.pdbx_description
1 polymer ?
#
loop_
_entity_poly.entity_id
_entity_poly.type
_entity_poly.pdbx_seq_one_letter_code
_entity_poly.pdbx_strand_id
1 'polypeptide(L)'
;MNEGVQKSAYKKVGAAVRRQRERLGFSQEGFSQSAGIDRARWGRLERGELNISLKTLFQVAALLGVKPSVLLDDVTLTECGDDGPRG
;
A
#
# COMPACT_ATOMS: atom_id res chain seq x y z
N MET A 1 -20.48 6.05 3.75
CA MET A 1 -19.11 6.09 3.21
C MET A 1 -18.77 4.68 2.76
N ASN A 2 -18.42 4.45 1.48
CA ASN A 2 -18.33 3.10 0.90
C ASN A 2 -17.09 2.35 1.42
N GLU A 3 -17.28 1.46 2.40
CA GLU A 3 -16.23 0.58 2.92
C GLU A 3 -15.58 -0.29 1.83
N GLY A 4 -16.33 -0.63 0.77
CA GLY A 4 -15.81 -1.38 -0.38
C GLY A 4 -14.71 -0.62 -1.15
N VAL A 5 -14.92 0.68 -1.37
CA VAL A 5 -13.95 1.54 -2.08
C VAL A 5 -12.66 1.68 -1.26
N GLN A 6 -12.79 1.88 0.06
CA GLN A 6 -11.63 1.98 0.96
C GLN A 6 -10.83 0.68 1.01
N LYS A 7 -11.50 -0.48 1.07
CA LYS A 7 -10.83 -1.79 1.03
C LYS A 7 -10.06 -2.02 -0.27
N SER A 8 -10.61 -1.58 -1.41
CA SER A 8 -9.92 -1.63 -2.70
C SER A 8 -8.63 -0.80 -2.67
N ALA A 9 -8.70 0.44 -2.17
CA ALA A 9 -7.54 1.30 -2.01
C ALA A 9 -6.45 0.68 -1.12
N TYR A 10 -6.82 0.12 0.04
CA TYR A 10 -5.85 -0.52 0.93
C TYR A 10 -5.15 -1.72 0.28
N LYS A 11 -5.88 -2.54 -0.48
CA LYS A 11 -5.29 -3.67 -1.23
C LYS A 11 -4.28 -3.20 -2.27
N LYS A 12 -4.59 -2.12 -3.00
CA LYS A 12 -3.69 -1.56 -4.01
C LYS A 12 -2.40 -1.01 -3.37
N VAL A 13 -2.52 -0.27 -2.27
CA VAL A 13 -1.35 0.21 -1.50
C VAL A 13 -0.52 -0.96 -0.97
N GLY A 14 -1.16 -1.97 -0.37
CA GLY A 14 -0.47 -3.15 0.14
C GLY A 14 0.29 -3.90 -0.95
N ALA A 15 -0.33 -4.07 -2.13
CA ALA A 15 0.32 -4.66 -3.29
C ALA A 15 1.52 -3.82 -3.78
N ALA A 16 1.41 -2.49 -3.82
CA ALA A 16 2.52 -1.62 -4.20
C ALA A 16 3.70 -1.75 -3.23
N VAL A 17 3.44 -1.79 -1.91
CA VAL A 17 4.45 -2.01 -0.88
C VAL A 17 5.13 -3.37 -1.07
N ARG A 18 4.35 -4.43 -1.30
CA ARG A 18 4.88 -5.77 -1.56
C ARG A 18 5.82 -5.80 -2.76
N ARG A 19 5.41 -5.20 -3.89
CA ARG A 19 6.23 -5.14 -5.11
C ARG A 19 7.56 -4.43 -4.86
N GLN A 20 7.54 -3.31 -4.13
CA GLN A 20 8.77 -2.59 -3.81
C GLN A 20 9.68 -3.38 -2.87
N ARG A 21 9.14 -4.10 -1.88
CA ARG A 21 9.94 -4.99 -1.02
C ARG A 21 10.59 -6.10 -1.86
N GLU A 22 9.83 -6.75 -2.72
CA GLU A 22 10.33 -7.84 -3.58
C GLU A 22 11.41 -7.35 -4.54
N ARG A 23 11.28 -6.12 -5.08
CA ARG A 23 12.30 -5.48 -5.92
C ARG A 23 13.64 -5.28 -5.19
N LEU A 24 13.61 -5.08 -3.88
CA LEU A 24 14.81 -4.97 -3.05
C LEU A 24 15.39 -6.34 -2.64
N GLY A 25 14.75 -7.45 -3.03
CA GLY A 25 15.21 -8.80 -2.71
C GLY A 25 14.97 -9.24 -1.27
N PHE A 26 14.22 -8.48 -0.48
CA PHE A 26 13.95 -8.83 0.91
C PHE A 26 12.77 -9.80 1.04
N SER A 27 12.93 -10.81 1.91
CA SER A 27 11.79 -11.57 2.44
C SER A 27 10.97 -10.70 3.39
N GLN A 28 9.71 -11.08 3.68
CA GLN A 28 8.90 -10.38 4.68
C GLN A 28 9.59 -10.32 6.04
N GLU A 29 10.21 -11.42 6.46
CA GLU A 29 10.93 -11.50 7.74
C GLU A 29 12.15 -10.60 7.75
N GLY A 30 13.00 -10.68 6.73
CA GLY A 30 14.19 -9.84 6.61
C GLY A 30 13.86 -8.35 6.56
N PHE A 31 12.80 -7.98 5.84
CA PHE A 31 12.35 -6.59 5.80
C PHE A 31 11.76 -6.14 7.14
N SER A 32 10.94 -6.97 7.80
CA SER A 32 10.32 -6.64 9.09
C SER A 32 11.34 -6.39 10.20
N GLN A 33 12.41 -7.21 10.24
CA GLN A 33 13.51 -7.03 11.18
C GLN A 33 14.28 -5.74 10.90
N SER A 34 14.62 -5.47 9.62
CA SER A 34 15.31 -4.24 9.23
C SER A 34 14.48 -2.97 9.48
N ALA A 35 13.16 -3.06 9.30
CA ALA A 35 12.23 -1.97 9.52
C ALA A 35 11.83 -1.73 10.98
N GLY A 36 12.15 -2.67 11.89
CA GLY A 36 11.65 -2.63 13.27
C GLY A 36 10.13 -2.71 13.38
N ILE A 37 9.47 -3.34 12.39
CA ILE A 37 8.02 -3.52 12.34
C ILE A 37 7.71 -4.98 12.60
N ASP A 38 6.70 -5.25 13.41
CA ASP A 38 6.23 -6.62 13.64
C ASP A 38 5.85 -7.32 12.31
N ARG A 39 6.33 -8.57 12.13
CA ARG A 39 6.14 -9.35 10.91
C ARG A 39 4.65 -9.55 10.57
N ALA A 40 3.79 -9.76 11.58
CA ALA A 40 2.36 -9.92 11.35
C ALA A 40 1.74 -8.60 10.89
N ARG A 41 2.13 -7.47 11.48
CA ARG A 41 1.70 -6.14 11.03
C ARG A 41 2.15 -5.85 9.60
N TRP A 42 3.39 -6.19 9.25
CA TRP A 42 3.90 -6.07 7.87
C TRP A 42 3.07 -6.89 6.89
N GLY A 43 2.80 -8.16 7.21
CA GLY A 43 1.99 -9.04 6.36
C GLY A 43 0.56 -8.51 6.15
N ARG A 44 -0.08 -7.98 7.21
CA ARG A 44 -1.42 -7.37 7.09
C ARG A 44 -1.41 -6.10 6.23
N LEU A 45 -0.33 -5.32 6.30
CA LEU A 45 -0.14 -4.14 5.46
C LEU A 45 -0.04 -4.53 3.97
N GLU A 46 0.77 -5.53 3.64
CA GLU A 46 0.90 -6.00 2.25
C GLU A 46 -0.38 -6.58 1.66
N ARG A 47 -1.26 -7.14 2.50
CA ARG A 47 -2.58 -7.64 2.08
C ARG A 47 -3.66 -6.55 2.03
N GLY A 48 -3.34 -5.32 2.43
CA GLY A 48 -4.32 -4.23 2.50
C GLY A 48 -5.39 -4.41 3.57
N GLU A 49 -5.09 -5.17 4.63
CA GLU A 49 -6.00 -5.43 5.75
C GLU A 49 -5.90 -4.37 6.85
N LEU A 50 -5.02 -3.38 6.68
CA LEU A 50 -4.79 -2.28 7.60
C LEU A 50 -5.14 -0.97 6.93
N ASN A 51 -5.97 -0.18 7.60
CA ASN A 51 -6.00 1.25 7.37
C ASN A 51 -4.73 1.85 7.99
N ILE A 52 -3.77 2.24 7.14
CA ILE A 52 -2.51 2.82 7.59
C ILE A 52 -2.62 4.35 7.66
N SER A 53 -2.02 4.94 8.69
CA SER A 53 -1.89 6.39 8.78
C SER A 53 -0.94 6.93 7.70
N LEU A 54 -1.10 8.20 7.33
CA LEU A 54 -0.15 8.93 6.48
C LEU A 54 1.28 8.83 7.02
N LYS A 55 1.47 8.95 8.34
CA LYS A 55 2.77 8.75 9.01
C LYS A 55 3.40 7.39 8.66
N THR A 56 2.61 6.32 8.75
CA THR A 56 3.07 4.97 8.42
C THR A 56 3.41 4.84 6.94
N LEU A 57 2.62 5.44 6.04
CA LEU A 57 2.92 5.48 4.61
C LEU A 57 4.30 6.10 4.34
N PHE A 58 4.59 7.27 4.92
CA PHE A 58 5.89 7.93 4.77
C PHE A 58 7.05 7.10 5.34
N GLN A 59 6.85 6.47 6.51
CA GLN A 59 7.86 5.58 7.09
C GLN A 59 8.16 4.40 6.17
N VAL A 60 7.14 3.75 5.64
CA VAL A 60 7.29 2.62 4.70
C VAL A 60 7.97 3.07 3.41
N ALA A 61 7.58 4.21 2.86
CA ALA A 61 8.22 4.78 1.68
C ALA A 61 9.71 5.06 1.90
N ALA A 62 10.06 5.65 3.05
CA ALA A 62 11.45 5.90 3.44
C ALA A 62 12.26 4.61 3.58
N LEU A 63 11.70 3.58 4.24
CA LEU A 63 12.33 2.27 4.40
C LEU A 63 12.56 1.55 3.06
N LEU A 64 11.64 1.74 2.11
CA LEU A 64 11.73 1.17 0.76
C LEU A 64 12.58 2.04 -0.19
N GLY A 65 13.03 3.22 0.24
CA GLY A 65 13.79 4.15 -0.59
C GLY A 65 13.00 4.71 -1.79
N VAL A 66 11.68 4.84 -1.68
CA VAL A 66 10.81 5.35 -2.75
C VAL A 66 10.00 6.56 -2.28
N LYS A 67 9.48 7.34 -3.23
CA LYS A 67 8.53 8.40 -2.92
C LYS A 67 7.18 7.79 -2.48
N PRO A 68 6.46 8.39 -1.51
CA PRO A 68 5.13 7.92 -1.12
C PRO A 68 4.14 7.83 -2.28
N SER A 69 4.27 8.69 -3.29
CA SER A 69 3.45 8.66 -4.51
C SER A 69 3.54 7.31 -5.24
N VAL A 70 4.70 6.65 -5.21
CA VAL A 70 4.89 5.32 -5.82
C VAL A 70 4.04 4.25 -5.15
N LEU A 71 3.78 4.39 -3.84
CA LEU A 71 2.93 3.47 -3.09
C LEU A 71 1.43 3.74 -3.31
N LEU A 72 1.09 4.90 -3.87
CA LEU A 72 -0.27 5.35 -4.17
C LEU A 72 -0.60 5.32 -5.66
N ASP A 73 0.35 4.98 -6.53
CA ASP A 73 0.26 5.15 -7.98
C ASP A 73 -0.96 4.42 -8.59
N ASP A 74 -1.23 3.19 -8.14
CA ASP A 74 -2.35 2.39 -8.61
C ASP A 74 -3.71 2.78 -7.97
N VAL A 75 -3.69 3.63 -6.94
CA VAL A 75 -4.87 3.98 -6.13
C VAL A 75 -5.72 4.99 -6.88
N THR A 76 -6.62 4.48 -7.70
CA THR A 76 -7.68 5.26 -8.33
C THR A 76 -8.89 5.36 -7.41
N LEU A 77 -9.45 6.58 -7.29
CA LEU A 77 -10.78 6.82 -6.73
C LEU A 77 -11.83 6.62 -7.84
N THR A 78 -11.81 5.49 -8.54
CA THR A 78 -12.86 5.16 -9.50
C THR A 78 -13.92 4.34 -8.78
N GLU A 79 -15.01 5.01 -8.38
CA GLU A 79 -16.43 4.59 -8.52
C GLU A 79 -17.31 5.80 -8.10
N CYS A 80 -17.22 6.91 -8.83
CA CYS A 80 -18.45 7.64 -9.17
C CYS A 80 -18.89 7.01 -10.48
N GLY A 81 -20.17 6.62 -10.59
CA GLY A 81 -20.67 5.80 -11.70
C GLY A 81 -20.16 6.26 -13.07
N ASP A 82 -19.95 5.28 -13.95
CA ASP A 82 -19.72 5.49 -15.37
C ASP A 82 -20.76 6.46 -15.97
N ASP A 83 -20.39 7.73 -16.02
CA ASP A 83 -20.83 8.70 -17.03
C ASP A 83 -19.55 9.33 -17.57
N GLY A 84 -18.75 8.50 -18.26
CA GLY A 84 -17.68 9.00 -19.12
C GLY A 84 -18.23 9.97 -20.17
N PRO A 85 -17.38 10.81 -20.80
CA PRO A 85 -17.84 11.78 -21.79
C PRO A 85 -18.53 11.02 -22.93
N ARG A 86 -19.84 11.27 -23.11
CA ARG A 86 -20.53 10.91 -24.34
C ARG A 86 -19.95 11.79 -25.45
N GLY A 87 -18.99 11.22 -26.18
CA GLY A 87 -18.67 11.63 -27.54
C GLY A 87 -19.78 11.22 -28.49
#